data_AF-A0A920MZ35-F1
#
_entry.id   AF-A0A920MZ35-F1
#
_cell.length_a   1.000
_cell.length_b   1.000
_cell.length_c   1.000
_cell.angle_alpha   90.00
_cell.angle_beta   90.00
_cell.angle_gamma   90.00
#
_symmetry.space_group_name_H-M   'P 1'
#
loop_
_entity.id
_entity.type
_entity.pdbx_description
1 polymer ?
#
loop_
_entity_poly.entity_id
_entity_poly.type
_entity_poly.pdbx_seq_one_letter_code
_entity_poly.pdbx_strand_id
1 'polypeptide(L)'
;MIKEKISAKGKTEIDATGLAVSPGFINMLSWATISLIRDGPSLNDIKQGVTLEVFGEGSSMGPLNERMKERQQNNTDDYTIDWTTLGEYLESLEGRGVSTNVASFIGATTLRVHEIGYENRPPTDQELENMRLLVRQGMEEGALGIGSSLIYAPAFYHPPKN
;
A
#
# COMPACT_ATOMS: atom_id res chain seq x y z
N MET A 1 -30.43 4.28 -18.05
CA MET A 1 -30.94 2.99 -18.57
C MET A 1 -30.38 2.78 -19.97
N ILE A 2 -29.68 1.67 -20.21
CA ILE A 2 -29.19 1.29 -21.54
C ILE A 2 -30.44 1.00 -22.39
N LYS A 3 -30.62 1.75 -23.49
CA LYS A 3 -31.84 1.70 -24.32
C LYS A 3 -31.76 0.73 -25.50
N GLU A 4 -30.59 0.15 -25.78
CA GLU A 4 -30.39 -0.77 -26.91
C GLU A 4 -30.16 -2.20 -26.45
N LYS A 5 -30.93 -3.13 -27.01
CA LYS A 5 -30.63 -4.56 -26.94
C LYS A 5 -29.48 -4.84 -27.89
N ILE A 6 -28.33 -5.19 -27.32
CA ILE A 6 -27.18 -5.68 -28.07
C ILE A 6 -27.52 -7.09 -28.58
N SER A 7 -27.40 -7.32 -29.89
CA SER A 7 -27.67 -8.63 -30.53
C SER A 7 -26.47 -9.58 -30.53
N ALA A 8 -25.28 -9.06 -30.20
CA ALA A 8 -24.06 -9.84 -30.05
C ALA A 8 -24.14 -10.73 -28.79
N LYS A 9 -23.51 -11.91 -28.86
CA LYS A 9 -23.42 -12.85 -27.75
C LYS A 9 -22.04 -12.85 -27.11
N GLY A 10 -22.00 -13.05 -25.80
CA GLY A 10 -20.76 -13.28 -25.05
C GLY A 10 -20.32 -14.74 -25.11
N LYS A 11 -19.02 -15.01 -24.85
CA LYS A 11 -18.55 -16.39 -24.56
C LYS A 11 -19.24 -16.97 -23.32
N THR A 12 -19.58 -16.10 -22.37
CA THR A 12 -20.32 -16.41 -21.16
C THR A 12 -21.34 -15.30 -20.93
N GLU A 13 -22.59 -15.68 -20.66
CA GLU A 13 -23.69 -14.77 -20.37
C GLU A 13 -24.21 -15.11 -18.97
N ILE A 14 -24.33 -14.11 -18.10
CA ILE A 14 -24.76 -14.27 -16.71
C ILE A 14 -26.03 -13.44 -16.53
N ASP A 15 -27.09 -14.06 -16.00
CA ASP A 15 -28.33 -13.38 -15.68
C ASP A 15 -28.20 -12.63 -14.35
N ALA A 16 -28.20 -11.29 -14.43
CA ALA A 16 -28.19 -10.39 -13.28
C ALA A 16 -29.56 -9.73 -13.05
N THR A 17 -30.65 -10.31 -13.56
CA THR A 17 -32.00 -9.78 -13.38
C THR A 17 -32.34 -9.60 -11.90
N GLY A 18 -32.79 -8.40 -11.53
CA GLY A 18 -33.11 -8.07 -10.14
C GLY A 18 -31.90 -7.71 -9.26
N LEU A 19 -30.69 -7.69 -9.84
CA LEU A 19 -29.46 -7.29 -9.16
C LEU A 19 -28.90 -5.97 -9.74
N ALA A 20 -27.94 -5.38 -9.04
CA ALA A 20 -27.15 -4.27 -9.54
C ALA A 20 -25.79 -4.77 -10.04
N VAL A 21 -25.32 -4.18 -11.14
CA VAL A 21 -23.94 -4.34 -11.63
C VAL A 21 -23.23 -3.01 -11.50
N SER A 22 -22.12 -3.00 -10.77
CA SER A 22 -21.27 -1.82 -10.58
C SER A 22 -19.82 -2.14 -10.93
N PRO A 23 -18.96 -1.11 -11.09
CA PRO A 23 -17.53 -1.31 -10.90
C PRO A 23 -17.26 -1.91 -9.51
N GLY A 24 -16.14 -2.63 -9.39
CA GLY A 24 -15.66 -3.07 -8.08
C GLY A 24 -15.29 -1.88 -7.20
N PHE A 25 -15.43 -2.05 -5.89
CA PHE A 25 -15.18 -1.00 -4.92
C PHE A 25 -13.68 -0.82 -4.68
N ILE A 26 -13.30 0.42 -4.38
CA ILE A 26 -11.93 0.80 -4.06
C ILE A 26 -11.86 1.07 -2.56
N ASN A 27 -11.08 0.27 -1.84
CA ASN A 27 -10.80 0.49 -0.43
C ASN A 27 -9.63 1.49 -0.31
N MET A 28 -9.97 2.76 -0.15
CA MET A 28 -9.02 3.88 -0.19
C MET A 28 -8.08 3.96 1.03
N LEU A 29 -8.38 3.25 2.12
CA LEU A 29 -7.62 3.27 3.37
C LEU A 29 -7.50 1.84 3.88
N SER A 30 -6.76 1.04 3.12
CA SER A 30 -6.60 -0.37 3.41
C SER A 30 -5.42 -0.63 4.33
N TRP A 31 -5.64 -1.56 5.25
CA TRP A 31 -4.63 -2.09 6.16
C TRP A 31 -4.32 -3.57 5.88
N ALA A 32 -4.68 -4.05 4.68
CA ALA A 32 -4.53 -5.44 4.28
C ALA A 32 -3.08 -5.84 3.94
N THR A 33 -2.09 -5.00 4.27
CA THR A 33 -0.69 -5.14 3.84
C THR A 33 -0.06 -6.47 4.27
N ILE A 34 -0.43 -6.98 5.44
CA ILE A 34 0.04 -8.27 5.97
C ILE A 34 -0.98 -9.38 5.71
N SER A 35 -2.28 -9.09 5.79
CA SER A 35 -3.31 -10.12 5.58
C SER A 35 -3.26 -10.68 4.17
N LEU A 36 -2.97 -9.88 3.15
CA LEU A 36 -2.81 -10.36 1.78
C LEU A 36 -1.59 -11.27 1.58
N ILE A 37 -0.54 -11.10 2.39
CA ILE A 37 0.61 -12.00 2.38
C ILE A 37 0.21 -13.37 2.92
N ARG A 38 -0.65 -13.40 3.95
CA ARG A 38 -1.09 -14.61 4.66
C ARG A 38 -2.27 -15.31 3.97
N ASP A 39 -3.16 -14.54 3.37
CA ASP A 39 -4.42 -14.98 2.76
C ASP A 39 -4.68 -14.17 1.47
N GLY A 40 -3.97 -14.56 0.40
CA GLY A 40 -4.11 -13.94 -0.93
C GLY A 40 -5.53 -13.91 -1.50
N PRO A 41 -6.42 -14.89 -1.21
CA PRO A 41 -7.84 -14.82 -1.56
C PRO A 41 -8.61 -13.59 -1.05
N SER A 42 -8.20 -12.97 0.06
CA SER A 42 -8.81 -11.73 0.59
C SER A 42 -10.35 -11.82 0.71
N LEU A 43 -10.87 -12.96 1.19
CA LEU A 43 -12.32 -13.21 1.18
C LEU A 43 -13.12 -12.22 2.04
N ASN A 44 -12.47 -11.55 3.00
CA ASN A 44 -13.05 -10.46 3.77
C ASN A 44 -13.42 -9.26 2.87
N ASP A 45 -12.55 -8.86 1.95
CA ASP A 45 -12.75 -7.67 1.12
C ASP A 45 -13.49 -8.01 -0.19
N ILE A 46 -13.12 -9.13 -0.83
CA ILE A 46 -13.76 -9.61 -2.07
C ILE A 46 -15.26 -9.83 -1.88
N LYS A 47 -15.70 -10.40 -0.74
CA LYS A 47 -17.14 -10.62 -0.47
C LYS A 47 -17.94 -9.34 -0.27
N GLN A 48 -17.27 -8.23 -0.02
CA GLN A 48 -17.89 -6.90 0.07
C GLN A 48 -17.91 -6.19 -1.29
N GLY A 49 -17.30 -6.77 -2.33
CA GLY A 49 -17.20 -6.19 -3.66
C GLY A 49 -15.95 -5.34 -3.87
N VAL A 50 -14.98 -5.36 -2.96
CA VAL A 50 -13.71 -4.65 -3.14
C VAL A 50 -12.87 -5.34 -4.20
N THR A 51 -12.28 -4.55 -5.08
CA THR A 51 -11.39 -5.04 -6.15
C THR A 51 -10.04 -4.33 -6.19
N LEU A 52 -9.88 -3.23 -5.45
CA LEU A 52 -8.63 -2.48 -5.34
C LEU A 52 -8.41 -2.06 -3.89
N GLU A 53 -7.26 -2.43 -3.36
CA GLU A 53 -6.77 -1.99 -2.05
C GLU A 53 -5.76 -0.85 -2.25
N VAL A 54 -5.95 0.24 -1.50
CA VAL A 54 -5.00 1.38 -1.48
C VAL A 54 -4.38 1.50 -0.10
N PHE A 55 -3.06 1.29 -0.02
CA PHE A 55 -2.28 1.36 1.21
C PHE A 55 -1.60 2.72 1.42
N GLY A 56 -0.94 2.87 2.57
CA GLY A 56 -0.02 3.97 2.80
C GLY A 56 -0.63 5.19 3.51
N GLU A 57 -1.54 4.99 4.47
CA GLU A 57 -2.15 6.08 5.27
C GLU A 57 -1.10 7.01 5.90
N GLY A 58 0.04 6.45 6.30
CA GLY A 58 1.18 7.18 6.87
C GLY A 58 2.47 6.35 7.00
N SER A 59 2.32 5.03 6.96
CA SER A 59 3.41 4.05 6.86
C SER A 59 3.16 3.14 5.66
N SER A 60 4.23 2.68 5.03
CA SER A 60 4.25 1.73 3.91
C SER A 60 5.22 0.59 4.20
N MET A 61 5.06 -0.54 3.48
CA MET A 61 5.89 -1.75 3.63
C MET A 61 7.29 -1.63 3.02
N GLY A 62 7.59 -0.49 2.41
CA GLY A 62 8.91 -0.07 1.94
C GLY A 62 8.94 1.44 1.71
N PRO A 63 10.12 2.05 1.55
CA PRO A 63 11.43 1.41 1.60
C PRO A 63 11.88 1.04 3.02
N LEU A 64 12.68 -0.02 3.13
CA LEU A 64 13.26 -0.54 4.36
C LEU A 64 14.79 -0.45 4.28
N ASN A 65 15.43 0.02 5.35
CA ASN A 65 16.86 -0.23 5.57
C ASN A 65 17.06 -1.58 6.28
N GLU A 66 18.31 -2.04 6.38
CA GLU A 66 18.65 -3.32 7.02
C GLU A 66 18.06 -3.47 8.43
N ARG A 67 18.16 -2.43 9.26
CA ARG A 67 17.60 -2.42 10.62
C ARG A 67 16.08 -2.59 10.62
N MET A 68 15.39 -1.92 9.70
CA MET A 68 13.94 -2.03 9.56
C MET A 68 13.53 -3.41 9.08
N LYS A 69 14.24 -3.96 8.09
CA LYS A 69 14.00 -5.28 7.52
C LYS A 69 14.20 -6.38 8.56
N GLU A 70 15.31 -6.33 9.30
CA GLU A 70 15.60 -7.23 10.42
C GLU A 70 14.50 -7.15 11.49
N ARG A 71 14.14 -5.93 11.92
CA ARG A 71 13.08 -5.73 12.92
C ARG A 71 11.74 -6.28 12.44
N GLN A 72 11.38 -6.06 11.19
CA GLN A 72 10.11 -6.51 10.62
C GLN A 72 10.06 -8.03 10.54
N GLN A 73 11.15 -8.67 10.07
CA GLN A 73 11.26 -10.12 10.05
C GLN A 73 11.20 -10.72 11.46
N ASN A 74 11.84 -10.12 12.46
CA ASN A 74 11.82 -10.60 13.84
C ASN A 74 10.43 -10.54 14.52
N ASN A 75 9.45 -9.84 13.92
CA ASN A 75 8.08 -9.78 14.44
C ASN A 75 7.17 -10.89 13.88
N THR A 76 7.67 -11.72 12.95
CA THR A 76 6.87 -12.75 12.29
C THR A 76 7.73 -13.89 11.76
N ASP A 77 7.35 -15.12 12.09
CA ASP A 77 7.95 -16.32 11.50
C ASP A 77 7.05 -16.90 10.37
N ASP A 78 5.89 -16.28 10.13
CA ASP A 78 4.86 -16.79 9.21
C ASP A 78 5.19 -16.55 7.72
N TYR A 79 6.05 -15.58 7.42
CA TYR A 79 6.44 -15.20 6.07
C TYR A 79 7.78 -14.50 6.05
N THR A 80 8.47 -14.62 4.91
CA THR A 80 9.74 -13.94 4.66
C THR A 80 9.50 -12.53 4.13
N ILE A 81 10.28 -11.57 4.63
CA ILE A 81 10.41 -10.22 4.07
C ILE A 81 11.42 -10.26 2.93
N ASP A 82 10.92 -10.49 1.71
CA ASP A 82 11.71 -10.66 0.49
C ASP A 82 11.92 -9.36 -0.31
N TRP A 83 11.44 -8.22 0.20
CA TRP A 83 11.58 -6.90 -0.43
C TRP A 83 12.41 -5.92 0.41
N THR A 84 12.80 -4.83 -0.21
CA THR A 84 13.51 -3.68 0.36
C THR A 84 12.81 -2.39 -0.05
N THR A 85 12.42 -2.27 -1.31
CA THR A 85 11.73 -1.08 -1.83
C THR A 85 10.21 -1.22 -1.76
N LEU A 86 9.47 -0.15 -2.07
CA LEU A 86 8.01 -0.22 -2.13
C LEU A 86 7.57 -1.00 -3.37
N GLY A 87 8.23 -0.78 -4.51
CA GLY A 87 7.97 -1.54 -5.74
C GLY A 87 8.14 -3.05 -5.53
N GLU A 88 9.25 -3.47 -4.93
CA GLU A 88 9.51 -4.88 -4.64
C GLU A 88 8.44 -5.52 -3.73
N TYR A 89 7.88 -4.74 -2.78
CA TYR A 89 6.75 -5.22 -1.97
C TYR A 89 5.49 -5.46 -2.81
N LEU A 90 5.16 -4.53 -3.71
CA LEU A 90 4.00 -4.66 -4.59
C LEU A 90 4.17 -5.85 -5.54
N GLU A 91 5.37 -6.03 -6.10
CA GLU A 91 5.74 -7.19 -6.92
C GLU A 91 5.69 -8.50 -6.11
N SER A 92 6.07 -8.49 -4.83
CA SER A 92 5.95 -9.66 -3.95
C SER A 92 4.49 -10.07 -3.76
N LEU A 93 3.56 -9.12 -3.60
CA LEU A 93 2.12 -9.43 -3.55
C LEU A 93 1.60 -9.97 -4.89
N GLU A 94 2.02 -9.37 -6.01
CA GLU A 94 1.67 -9.85 -7.34
C GLU A 94 2.14 -11.29 -7.56
N GLY A 95 3.40 -11.59 -7.25
CA GLY A 95 3.99 -12.93 -7.37
C GLY A 95 3.33 -13.98 -6.47
N ARG A 96 2.74 -13.55 -5.34
CA ARG A 96 1.93 -14.41 -4.45
C ARG A 96 0.51 -14.66 -4.95
N GLY A 97 0.06 -13.94 -5.99
CA GLY A 97 -1.25 -14.14 -6.60
C GLY A 97 -2.42 -13.64 -5.74
N VAL A 98 -2.28 -12.46 -5.14
CA VAL A 98 -3.38 -11.83 -4.38
C VAL A 98 -4.57 -11.51 -5.29
N SER A 99 -5.79 -11.62 -4.76
CA SER A 99 -7.02 -11.51 -5.57
C SER A 99 -7.40 -10.07 -5.93
N THR A 100 -7.07 -9.11 -5.06
CA THR A 100 -7.35 -7.69 -5.28
C THR A 100 -6.23 -7.05 -6.09
N ASN A 101 -6.56 -6.03 -6.88
CA ASN A 101 -5.55 -5.08 -7.32
C ASN A 101 -4.97 -4.35 -6.11
N VAL A 102 -3.73 -3.89 -6.20
CA VAL A 102 -3.04 -3.20 -5.10
C VAL A 102 -2.40 -1.91 -5.63
N ALA A 103 -2.54 -0.84 -4.86
CA ALA A 103 -1.76 0.38 -5.02
C ALA A 103 -1.34 0.91 -3.64
N SER A 104 -0.29 1.74 -3.58
CA SER A 104 0.19 2.30 -2.32
C SER A 104 0.70 3.73 -2.49
N PHE A 105 0.49 4.53 -1.45
CA PHE A 105 1.31 5.71 -1.18
C PHE A 105 2.61 5.29 -0.47
N ILE A 106 3.67 6.09 -0.60
CA ILE A 106 4.84 5.98 0.27
C ILE A 106 4.56 6.67 1.61
N GLY A 107 4.82 5.98 2.72
CA GLY A 107 4.55 6.51 4.05
C GLY A 107 5.61 7.52 4.50
N ALA A 108 5.20 8.74 4.82
CA ALA A 108 6.08 9.76 5.39
C ALA A 108 6.74 9.28 6.71
N THR A 109 6.03 8.49 7.50
CA THR A 109 6.58 7.89 8.73
C THR A 109 7.65 6.85 8.41
N THR A 110 7.44 6.03 7.37
CA THR A 110 8.42 5.04 6.90
C THR A 110 9.74 5.73 6.53
N LEU A 111 9.67 6.80 5.74
CA LEU A 111 10.85 7.61 5.36
C LEU A 111 11.57 8.22 6.57
N ARG A 112 10.80 8.75 7.52
CA ARG A 112 11.37 9.32 8.75
C ARG A 112 12.09 8.26 9.58
N VAL A 113 11.48 7.09 9.76
CA VAL A 113 12.08 5.97 10.51
C VAL A 113 13.30 5.41 9.78
N HIS A 114 13.30 5.45 8.44
CA HIS A 114 14.42 5.05 7.60
C HIS A 114 15.67 5.89 7.89
N GLU A 115 15.57 7.22 7.81
CA GLU A 115 16.73 8.10 7.98
C GLU A 115 17.02 8.49 9.44
N ILE A 116 15.99 8.85 10.20
CA ILE A 116 16.12 9.47 11.54
C ILE A 116 15.87 8.44 12.66
N GLY A 117 15.10 7.38 12.36
CA GLY A 117 14.58 6.48 13.40
C GLY A 117 13.46 7.13 14.23
N TYR A 118 13.48 6.88 15.54
CA TYR A 118 12.41 7.28 16.47
C TYR A 118 12.76 8.50 17.33
N GLU A 119 13.93 9.10 17.11
CA GLU A 119 14.37 10.26 17.88
C GLU A 119 13.46 11.47 17.65
N ASN A 120 13.11 12.21 18.70
CA ASN A 120 12.32 13.44 18.61
C ASN A 120 13.21 14.64 18.26
N ARG A 121 13.58 14.74 16.98
CA ARG A 121 14.36 15.84 16.41
C ARG A 121 13.99 16.08 14.94
N PRO A 122 14.28 17.27 14.39
CA PRO A 122 14.22 17.48 12.94
C PRO A 122 15.27 16.64 12.20
N PRO A 123 15.04 16.31 10.92
CA PRO A 123 16.09 15.80 10.05
C PRO A 123 17.18 16.84 9.86
N THR A 124 18.43 16.38 9.74
CA THR A 124 19.52 17.13 9.14
C THR A 124 19.25 17.36 7.64
N ASP A 125 19.96 18.30 7.02
CA ASP A 125 19.82 18.56 5.58
C ASP A 125 20.11 17.31 4.73
N GLN A 126 21.09 16.50 5.14
CA GLN A 126 21.44 15.26 4.45
C GLN A 126 20.35 14.19 4.60
N GLU A 127 19.82 13.98 5.82
CA GLU A 127 18.72 13.05 6.04
C GLU A 127 17.47 13.47 5.26
N LEU A 128 17.17 14.77 5.22
CA LEU A 128 16.04 15.29 4.44
C LEU A 128 16.23 15.07 2.94
N GLU A 129 17.44 15.26 2.42
CA GLU A 129 17.72 14.98 1.02
C GLU A 129 17.62 13.48 0.70
N ASN A 130 18.12 12.62 1.57
CA ASN A 130 17.95 11.17 1.44
C ASN A 130 16.46 10.78 1.43
N MET A 131 15.64 11.34 2.33
CA MET A 131 14.19 11.13 2.33
C MET A 131 13.55 11.54 0.99
N ARG A 132 13.98 12.63 0.37
CA ARG A 132 13.49 13.05 -0.96
C ARG A 132 13.91 12.09 -2.06
N LEU A 133 15.13 11.56 -2.01
CA LEU A 133 15.60 10.54 -2.96
C LEU A 133 14.77 9.25 -2.85
N LEU A 134 14.48 8.81 -1.63
CA LEU A 134 13.61 7.65 -1.38
C LEU A 134 12.17 7.87 -1.89
N VAL A 135 11.62 9.09 -1.73
CA VAL A 135 10.34 9.45 -2.35
C VAL A 135 10.43 9.35 -3.87
N ARG A 136 11.46 9.93 -4.47
CA ARG A 136 11.66 9.91 -5.93
C ARG A 136 11.69 8.47 -6.44
N GLN A 137 12.48 7.62 -5.80
CA GLN A 137 12.55 6.20 -6.13
C GLN A 137 11.18 5.53 -6.00
N GLY A 138 10.47 5.72 -4.87
CA GLY A 138 9.14 5.12 -4.69
C GLY A 138 8.12 5.58 -5.74
N MET A 139 8.17 6.85 -6.16
CA MET A 139 7.32 7.35 -7.26
C MET A 139 7.68 6.73 -8.61
N GLU A 140 8.97 6.52 -8.89
CA GLU A 140 9.46 5.83 -10.10
C GLU A 140 9.07 4.34 -10.12
N GLU A 141 8.96 3.73 -8.94
CA GLU A 141 8.47 2.36 -8.72
C GLU A 141 6.94 2.23 -8.76
N GLY A 142 6.20 3.33 -8.92
CA GLY A 142 4.74 3.32 -9.10
C GLY A 142 3.91 3.71 -7.87
N ALA A 143 4.51 4.31 -6.84
CA ALA A 143 3.75 4.90 -5.74
C ALA A 143 2.79 6.00 -6.24
N LEU A 144 1.60 6.07 -5.63
CA LEU A 144 0.59 7.07 -6.00
C LEU A 144 0.90 8.49 -5.48
N GLY A 145 1.83 8.62 -4.54
CA GLY A 145 2.15 9.86 -3.83
C GLY A 145 2.71 9.57 -2.44
N ILE A 146 2.67 10.58 -1.55
CA ILE A 146 3.07 10.47 -0.15
C ILE A 146 1.84 10.49 0.76
N GLY A 147 1.74 9.55 1.70
CA GLY A 147 0.74 9.54 2.77
C GLY A 147 1.35 9.89 4.12
N SER A 148 0.62 10.61 4.96
CA SER A 148 1.10 11.05 6.28
C SER A 148 0.00 11.00 7.34
N SER A 149 0.32 10.41 8.50
CA SER A 149 -0.56 10.37 9.67
C SER A 149 0.06 11.18 10.81
N LEU A 150 -0.11 12.51 10.77
CA LEU A 150 0.54 13.45 11.70
C LEU A 150 0.08 13.36 13.15
N ILE A 151 -0.84 12.46 13.47
CA ILE A 151 -1.33 12.22 14.84
C ILE A 151 -0.46 11.21 15.60
N TYR A 152 0.44 10.47 14.93
CA TYR A 152 1.22 9.39 15.53
C TYR A 152 2.71 9.72 15.64
N ALA A 153 3.38 9.22 16.69
CA ALA A 153 4.83 9.26 16.76
C ALA A 153 5.40 8.21 15.79
N PRO A 154 6.53 8.48 15.11
CA PRO A 154 7.32 9.71 15.15
C PRO A 154 6.89 10.80 14.14
N ALA A 155 5.75 10.65 13.45
CA ALA A 155 5.32 11.57 12.39
C ALA A 155 5.10 13.02 12.89
N PHE A 156 4.60 13.19 14.13
CA PHE A 156 4.37 14.52 14.72
C PHE A 156 5.62 15.22 15.28
N TYR A 157 6.80 14.58 15.26
CA TYR A 157 8.05 15.22 15.70
C TYR A 157 8.56 16.29 14.69
N HIS A 158 7.79 16.61 13.67
CA HIS A 158 8.07 17.74 12.78
C HIS A 158 7.85 19.06 13.51
N PRO A 159 8.88 19.90 13.64
CA PRO A 159 8.67 21.25 14.16
C PRO A 159 7.79 22.05 13.19
N PRO A 160 6.92 22.96 13.69
CA PRO A 160 6.25 23.92 12.83
C PRO A 160 7.31 24.74 12.07
N LYS A 161 7.09 24.94 10.77
CA LYS A 161 7.91 25.89 10.00
C LYS A 161 7.62 27.29 10.53
N ASN A 162 8.66 27.97 11.01
CA ASN A 162 8.66 29.43 11.17
C ASN A 162 8.82 30.09 9.81
#